data_AF-A0AAE8SJN7-F1
#
_entry.id   AF-A0AAE8SJN7-F1
#
_cell.length_a   1.000
_cell.length_b   1.000
_cell.length_c   1.000
_cell.angle_alpha   90.00
_cell.angle_beta   90.00
_cell.angle_gamma   90.00
#
_symmetry.space_group_name_H-M   'P 1'
#
loop_
_entity.id
_entity.type
_entity.pdbx_description
1 polymer ?
#
loop_
_entity_poly.entity_id
_entity_poly.type
_entity_poly.pdbx_seq_one_letter_code
_entity_poly.pdbx_strand_id
1 'polypeptide(L)'
;MALPTSARREEITGRFADLITALESHPQWTPPNVDRGLFHVWDFVKRSHYIMTELENIEAGRPVQHPEQIPKNNGVETGPQAAAASYKDVCTRTLTINEMIQNPRMMVMLGLSNVDFGTDIQERSTLVKEALFSTK
;
A
#
# COMPACT_ATOMS: atom_id res chain seq x y z
N MET A 1 14.41 -10.69 -1.36
CA MET A 1 14.24 -9.33 -1.91
C MET A 1 15.04 -8.41 -1.02
N ALA A 2 15.89 -7.54 -1.58
CA ALA A 2 16.64 -6.58 -0.77
C ALA A 2 15.70 -5.48 -0.27
N LEU A 3 15.96 -4.95 0.93
CA LEU A 3 15.22 -3.81 1.46
C LEU A 3 15.68 -2.51 0.78
N PRO A 4 14.79 -1.54 0.57
CA PRO A 4 15.16 -0.22 0.08
C PRO A 4 16.00 0.53 1.11
N THR A 5 16.86 1.44 0.63
CA THR A 5 17.60 2.37 1.49
C THR A 5 16.64 3.30 2.24
N SER A 6 17.10 3.96 3.30
CA SER A 6 16.29 4.92 4.06
C SER A 6 15.72 6.04 3.16
N ALA A 7 16.54 6.65 2.30
CA ALA A 7 16.08 7.67 1.35
C ALA A 7 15.00 7.14 0.37
N ARG A 8 15.14 5.90 -0.11
CA ARG A 8 14.11 5.27 -0.97
C ARG A 8 12.85 4.93 -0.18
N ARG A 9 12.97 4.52 1.08
CA ARG A 9 11.79 4.31 1.95
C ARG A 9 11.02 5.60 2.12
N GLU A 10 11.69 6.71 2.42
CA GLU A 10 11.05 8.03 2.55
C GLU A 10 10.34 8.47 1.26
N GLU A 11 10.96 8.25 0.10
CA GLU A 11 10.31 8.53 -1.17
C GLU A 11 9.05 7.67 -1.37
N ILE A 12 9.14 6.35 -1.17
CA ILE A 12 8.02 5.43 -1.33
C ILE A 12 6.89 5.77 -0.35
N THR A 13 7.20 6.04 0.92
CA THR A 13 6.19 6.41 1.92
C THR A 13 5.54 7.75 1.58
N GLY A 14 6.30 8.73 1.07
CA GLY A 14 5.77 9.98 0.55
C GLY A 14 4.76 9.76 -0.58
N ARG A 15 5.07 8.90 -1.56
CA ARG A 15 4.13 8.56 -2.65
C ARG A 15 2.87 7.85 -2.15
N PHE A 16 3.01 6.97 -1.16
CA PHE A 16 1.85 6.35 -0.52
C PHE A 16 0.98 7.39 0.20
N ALA A 17 1.58 8.33 0.93
CA ALA A 17 0.85 9.41 1.59
C ALA A 17 0.09 10.29 0.58
N ASP A 18 0.74 10.65 -0.52
CA ASP A 18 0.12 11.36 -1.65
C ASP A 18 -1.11 10.62 -2.20
N LEU A 19 -1.02 9.30 -2.39
CA LEU A 19 -2.12 8.47 -2.87
C LEU A 19 -3.26 8.38 -1.85
N ILE A 20 -2.93 8.26 -0.55
CA ILE A 20 -3.93 8.27 0.53
C ILE A 20 -4.72 9.57 0.51
N THR A 21 -4.04 10.72 0.44
CA THR A 21 -4.71 12.03 0.40
C THR A 21 -5.62 12.16 -0.81
N ALA A 22 -5.22 11.66 -1.99
CA ALA A 22 -6.06 11.69 -3.18
C ALA A 22 -7.31 10.81 -3.04
N LEU A 23 -7.17 9.61 -2.47
CA LEU A 23 -8.31 8.72 -2.17
C LEU A 23 -9.28 9.34 -1.16
N GLU A 24 -8.76 9.97 -0.11
CA GLU A 24 -9.57 10.66 0.91
C GLU A 24 -10.23 11.95 0.38
N SER A 25 -9.72 12.51 -0.73
CA SER A 25 -10.29 13.68 -1.42
C SER A 25 -11.31 13.29 -2.51
N HIS A 26 -11.50 12.00 -2.76
CA HIS A 26 -12.40 11.52 -3.80
C HIS A 26 -13.86 11.94 -3.49
N PRO A 27 -14.68 12.37 -4.46
CA PRO A 27 -16.05 12.86 -4.20
C PRO A 27 -16.98 11.85 -3.50
N GLN A 28 -16.74 10.56 -3.69
CA GLN A 28 -17.49 9.49 -3.03
C GLN A 28 -16.92 9.11 -1.65
N TRP A 29 -15.82 9.73 -1.21
CA TRP A 29 -15.28 9.58 0.14
C TRP A 29 -16.15 10.36 1.12
N THR A 30 -17.21 9.72 1.62
CA THR A 30 -18.21 10.35 2.50
C THR A 30 -18.33 9.62 3.85
N PRO A 31 -17.38 9.83 4.79
CA PRO A 31 -17.46 9.21 6.11
C PRO A 31 -18.77 9.54 6.85
N PRO A 32 -19.38 8.58 7.57
CA PRO A 32 -18.91 7.20 7.77
C PRO A 32 -19.27 6.24 6.63
N ASN A 33 -20.07 6.67 5.65
CA ASN A 33 -20.62 5.85 4.57
C ASN A 33 -19.75 5.86 3.31
N VAL A 34 -18.47 5.54 3.47
CA VAL A 34 -17.54 5.47 2.32
C VAL A 34 -17.94 4.32 1.40
N ASP A 35 -17.87 4.55 0.09
CA ASP A 35 -18.05 3.49 -0.91
C ASP A 35 -17.13 2.29 -0.63
N ARG A 36 -17.67 1.07 -0.72
CA ARG A 36 -16.97 -0.15 -0.30
C ARG A 36 -15.71 -0.44 -1.11
N GLY A 37 -15.76 -0.21 -2.42
CA GLY A 37 -14.63 -0.40 -3.32
C GLY A 37 -13.54 0.64 -3.06
N LEU A 38 -13.93 1.90 -2.90
CA LEU A 38 -13.01 2.98 -2.55
C LEU A 38 -12.33 2.74 -1.20
N PHE A 39 -13.11 2.36 -0.18
CA PHE A 39 -12.59 2.01 1.14
C PHE A 39 -11.62 0.82 1.09
N HIS A 40 -11.93 -0.20 0.30
CA HIS A 40 -11.06 -1.37 0.15
C HIS A 40 -9.68 -1.00 -0.41
N VAL A 41 -9.65 -0.17 -1.47
CA VAL A 41 -8.39 0.32 -2.04
C VAL A 41 -7.64 1.17 -1.01
N TRP A 42 -8.32 2.08 -0.33
CA TRP A 42 -7.72 2.91 0.71
C TRP A 42 -7.12 2.09 1.87
N ASP A 43 -7.81 1.05 2.36
CA ASP A 43 -7.30 0.19 3.44
C ASP A 43 -6.03 -0.55 2.99
N PHE A 44 -6.01 -1.04 1.75
CA PHE A 44 -4.82 -1.65 1.17
C PHE A 44 -3.64 -0.67 1.09
N VAL A 45 -3.89 0.54 0.60
CA VAL A 45 -2.86 1.61 0.51
C VAL A 45 -2.35 1.98 1.90
N LYS A 46 -3.23 2.19 2.89
CA LYS A 46 -2.83 2.54 4.27
C LYS A 46 -2.03 1.45 4.95
N ARG A 47 -2.40 0.18 4.80
CA ARG A 47 -1.64 -0.94 5.36
C ARG A 47 -0.26 -1.06 4.69
N SER A 48 -0.19 -0.90 3.37
CA SER A 48 1.09 -0.91 2.65
C SER A 48 2.00 0.24 3.09
N HIS A 49 1.45 1.44 3.25
CA HIS A 49 2.16 2.60 3.80
C HIS A 49 2.71 2.31 5.21
N TYR A 50 1.85 1.81 6.12
CA TYR A 50 2.25 1.49 7.49
C TYR A 50 3.36 0.42 7.55
N ILE A 51 3.26 -0.64 6.75
CA ILE A 51 4.32 -1.66 6.68
C ILE A 51 5.64 -1.03 6.24
N MET A 52 5.63 -0.12 5.26
CA MET A 52 6.83 0.59 4.80
C MET A 52 7.46 1.43 5.91
N THR A 53 6.66 2.11 6.74
CA THR A 53 7.16 2.91 7.87
C THR A 53 7.76 2.06 8.98
N GLU A 54 7.38 0.79 9.08
CA GLU A 54 7.83 -0.13 10.15
C GLU A 54 8.97 -1.06 9.72
N LEU A 55 9.42 -1.03 8.45
CA LEU A 55 10.43 -1.97 7.94
C LEU A 55 11.70 -2.01 8.78
N GLU A 56 12.19 -0.86 9.26
CA GLU A 56 13.37 -0.80 10.13
C GLU A 56 13.13 -1.42 11.51
N ASN A 57 11.93 -1.24 12.07
CA ASN A 57 11.58 -1.83 13.36
C ASN A 57 11.45 -3.34 13.22
N ILE A 58 10.80 -3.82 12.15
CA ILE A 58 10.70 -5.24 11.82
C ILE A 58 12.10 -5.84 11.65
N GLU A 59 12.97 -5.20 10.86
CA GLU A 59 14.33 -5.67 10.57
C GLU A 59 15.17 -5.78 11.85
N ALA A 60 15.10 -4.78 12.73
CA ALA A 60 15.84 -4.73 13.98
C ALA A 60 15.18 -5.50 15.14
N GLY A 61 13.99 -6.07 14.95
CA GLY A 61 13.23 -6.72 16.01
C GLY A 61 12.75 -5.78 17.11
N ARG A 62 12.55 -4.50 16.78
CA ARG A 62 11.95 -3.52 17.69
C ARG A 62 10.42 -3.63 17.66
N PRO A 63 9.73 -3.21 18.74
CA PRO A 63 8.28 -3.11 18.73
C PRO A 63 7.77 -2.22 17.60
N VAL A 64 6.71 -2.66 16.95
CA VAL A 64 5.94 -1.93 15.92
C VAL A 64 4.65 -1.41 16.54
N GLN A 65 4.05 -0.35 15.98
CA GLN A 65 2.90 0.30 16.61
C GLN A 65 1.60 -0.54 16.57
N HIS A 66 1.36 -1.21 15.44
CA HIS A 66 0.17 -2.00 15.10
C HIS A 66 0.58 -3.38 14.56
N PRO A 67 1.02 -4.32 15.40
CA PRO A 67 1.49 -5.63 14.96
C PRO A 67 0.43 -6.46 14.22
N GLU A 68 -0.85 -6.24 14.53
CA GLU A 68 -1.99 -6.91 13.90
C GLU A 68 -2.17 -6.57 12.41
N GLN A 69 -1.58 -5.46 11.96
CA GLN A 69 -1.65 -5.03 10.55
C GLN A 69 -0.51 -5.58 9.69
N ILE A 70 0.51 -6.18 10.31
CA ILE A 70 1.67 -6.77 9.61
C ILE A 70 1.37 -8.25 9.29
N PRO A 71 1.57 -8.70 8.05
CA PRO A 71 1.41 -10.11 7.69
C PRO A 71 2.33 -11.02 8.51
N LYS A 72 1.76 -12.13 8.99
CA LYS A 72 2.53 -13.20 9.64
C LYS A 72 3.25 -14.04 8.57
N ASN A 73 4.47 -13.65 8.23
CA ASN A 73 5.27 -14.25 7.16
C ASN A 73 5.80 -15.65 7.57
N ASN A 74 5.00 -16.70 7.37
CA ASN A 74 5.35 -18.09 7.73
C ASN A 74 5.74 -18.27 9.21
N GLY A 75 5.14 -17.47 10.11
CA GLY A 75 5.43 -17.50 11.54
C GLY A 75 6.69 -16.71 11.97
N VAL A 76 7.39 -16.05 11.04
CA VAL A 76 8.50 -15.15 11.36
C VAL A 76 7.97 -13.73 11.47
N GLU A 77 8.04 -13.16 12.69
CA GLU A 77 7.48 -11.83 12.99
C GLU A 77 8.52 -10.71 12.90
N THR A 78 9.80 -11.01 13.12
CA THR A 78 10.88 -10.00 13.16
C THR A 78 12.18 -10.50 12.51
N GLY A 79 13.11 -9.58 12.30
CA GLY A 79 14.42 -9.81 11.70
C GLY A 79 14.47 -9.53 10.20
N PRO A 80 15.67 -9.61 9.58
CA PRO A 80 15.86 -9.27 8.17
C PRO A 80 14.96 -10.07 7.21
N GLN A 81 14.70 -11.35 7.53
CA GLN A 81 13.81 -12.19 6.72
C GLN A 81 12.36 -11.73 6.80
N ALA A 82 11.87 -11.37 7.99
CA ALA A 82 10.52 -10.85 8.15
C ALA A 82 10.35 -9.50 7.43
N ALA A 83 11.33 -8.60 7.56
CA ALA A 83 11.30 -7.32 6.86
C ALA A 83 11.29 -7.50 5.34
N ALA A 84 12.15 -8.38 4.80
CA ALA A 84 12.17 -8.67 3.36
C ALA A 84 10.86 -9.28 2.85
N ALA A 85 10.21 -10.14 3.66
CA ALA A 85 8.92 -10.71 3.33
C ALA A 85 7.79 -9.66 3.36
N SER A 86 7.78 -8.80 4.38
CA SER A 86 6.85 -7.67 4.47
C SER A 86 7.03 -6.68 3.31
N TYR A 87 8.26 -6.38 2.92
CA TYR A 87 8.52 -5.53 1.75
C TYR A 87 8.02 -6.17 0.44
N LYS A 88 8.21 -7.48 0.27
CA LYS A 88 7.66 -8.23 -0.88
C LYS A 88 6.13 -8.19 -0.90
N ASP A 89 5.48 -8.29 0.26
CA ASP A 89 4.03 -8.16 0.39
C ASP A 89 3.57 -6.76 -0.04
N VAL A 90 4.24 -5.68 0.40
CA VAL A 90 3.97 -4.30 -0.06
C VAL A 90 4.06 -4.20 -1.59
N CYS A 91 5.11 -4.75 -2.19
CA CYS A 91 5.28 -4.74 -3.64
C CYS A 91 4.14 -5.46 -4.36
N THR A 92 3.75 -6.64 -3.85
CA THR A 92 2.66 -7.44 -4.43
C THR A 92 1.32 -6.73 -4.30
N ARG A 93 1.01 -6.18 -3.11
CA ARG A 93 -0.20 -5.38 -2.89
C ARG A 93 -0.25 -4.16 -3.79
N THR A 94 0.87 -3.49 -4.01
CA THR A 94 0.91 -2.30 -4.87
C THR A 94 0.60 -2.63 -6.32
N LEU A 95 1.07 -3.77 -6.83
CA LEU A 95 0.65 -4.24 -8.16
C LEU A 95 -0.86 -4.43 -8.23
N THR A 96 -1.46 -5.07 -7.21
CA THR A 96 -2.92 -5.27 -7.13
C THR A 96 -3.67 -3.95 -6.99
N ILE A 97 -3.20 -3.02 -6.15
CA ILE A 97 -3.79 -1.68 -5.97
C ILE A 97 -3.80 -0.93 -7.31
N ASN A 98 -2.65 -0.86 -7.97
CA ASN A 98 -2.54 -0.21 -9.27
C ASN A 98 -3.47 -0.87 -10.29
N GLU A 99 -3.52 -2.19 -10.34
CA GLU A 99 -4.42 -2.91 -11.25
C GLU A 99 -5.90 -2.61 -10.97
N MET A 100 -6.33 -2.57 -9.71
CA MET A 100 -7.71 -2.21 -9.35
C MET A 100 -8.07 -0.78 -9.74
N ILE A 101 -7.13 0.16 -9.58
CA ILE A 101 -7.33 1.58 -9.91
C ILE A 101 -7.36 1.79 -11.43
N GLN A 102 -6.49 1.11 -12.18
CA GLN A 102 -6.39 1.25 -13.64
C GLN A 102 -7.47 0.46 -14.37
N ASN A 103 -7.91 -0.67 -13.81
CA ASN A 103 -8.89 -1.57 -14.40
C ASN A 103 -10.05 -1.84 -13.42
N PRO A 104 -11.02 -0.90 -13.27
CA PRO A 104 -12.14 -1.04 -12.32
C PRO A 104 -12.99 -2.31 -12.49
N ARG A 105 -12.96 -2.97 -13.66
CA ARG A 105 -13.57 -4.30 -13.87
C ARG A 105 -13.06 -5.36 -12.89
N MET A 106 -11.78 -5.27 -12.48
CA MET A 106 -11.21 -6.16 -11.47
C MET A 106 -11.91 -6.02 -10.12
N MET A 107 -12.34 -4.80 -9.74
CA MET A 107 -13.08 -4.58 -8.50
C MET A 107 -14.43 -5.31 -8.53
N VAL A 108 -15.14 -5.26 -9.66
CA VAL A 108 -16.41 -5.96 -9.84
C VAL A 108 -16.23 -7.48 -9.72
N MET A 109 -15.15 -8.04 -10.29
CA MET A 109 -14.83 -9.47 -10.15
C MET A 109 -14.57 -9.87 -8.69
N LEU A 110 -14.07 -8.95 -7.86
CA LEU A 110 -13.87 -9.13 -6.42
C LEU A 110 -15.13 -8.86 -5.59
N GLY A 111 -16.28 -8.59 -6.22
CA GLY A 111 -17.54 -8.28 -5.54
C GLY A 111 -17.56 -6.89 -4.90
N LEU A 112 -16.74 -5.96 -5.40
CA LEU A 112 -16.69 -4.56 -4.99
C LEU A 112 -17.44 -3.67 -5.98
N SER A 113 -17.74 -2.45 -5.56
CA SER A 113 -18.31 -1.40 -6.41
C SER A 113 -17.35 -1.02 -7.53
N ASN A 114 -17.92 -0.67 -8.68
CA ASN A 114 -17.17 -0.10 -9.80
C ASN A 114 -16.94 1.39 -9.54
N VAL A 115 -15.75 1.75 -9.06
CA VAL A 115 -15.37 3.13 -8.75
C VAL A 115 -14.60 3.72 -9.92
N ASP A 116 -14.96 4.94 -10.33
CA ASP A 116 -14.13 5.75 -11.21
C ASP A 116 -13.17 6.57 -10.36
N PHE A 117 -11.89 6.18 -10.33
CA PHE A 117 -10.88 6.86 -9.52
C PHE A 117 -10.40 8.19 -10.10
N GLY A 118 -10.70 8.49 -11.37
CA GLY A 118 -10.16 9.68 -12.05
C GLY A 118 -8.64 9.65 -12.26
N THR A 119 -8.15 10.63 -13.01
CA THR A 119 -6.75 10.65 -13.49
C THR A 119 -5.73 10.91 -12.36
N ASP A 120 -6.04 11.75 -11.38
CA ASP A 120 -5.11 12.07 -10.29
C ASP A 120 -4.76 10.84 -9.43
N ILE A 121 -5.76 10.03 -9.05
CA ILE A 121 -5.54 8.79 -8.29
C ILE A 121 -4.82 7.75 -9.15
N GLN A 122 -5.17 7.65 -10.44
CA GLN A 122 -4.50 6.77 -11.40
C GLN A 122 -3.01 7.10 -11.54
N GLU A 123 -2.65 8.37 -11.71
CA GLU A 123 -1.27 8.84 -11.82
C GLU A 123 -0.49 8.55 -10.53
N ARG A 124 -1.06 8.88 -9.37
CA ARG A 124 -0.42 8.62 -8.07
C ARG A 124 -0.22 7.12 -7.81
N SER A 125 -1.18 6.27 -8.19
CA SER A 125 -1.01 4.81 -8.07
C SER A 125 0.14 4.30 -8.93
N THR A 126 0.32 4.86 -10.12
CA THR A 126 1.43 4.54 -11.02
C THR A 126 2.76 4.99 -10.41
N LEU A 127 2.82 6.20 -9.83
CA LEU A 127 4.04 6.71 -9.19
C LEU A 127 4.47 5.87 -7.97
N VAL A 128 3.54 5.36 -7.16
CA VAL A 128 3.87 4.43 -6.07
C VAL A 128 4.46 3.13 -6.63
N LYS A 129 3.84 2.55 -7.66
CA LYS A 129 4.34 1.36 -8.34
C LYS A 129 5.75 1.61 -8.89
N GLU A 130 5.95 2.70 -9.63
CA GLU A 130 7.26 3.05 -10.18
C GLU A 130 8.31 3.25 -9.08
N ALA A 131 7.97 3.88 -7.96
CA ALA A 131 8.90 4.04 -6.84
C ALA A 131 9.34 2.69 -6.23
N LEU A 132 8.47 1.67 -6.20
CA LEU A 132 8.81 0.33 -5.69
C LEU A 132 9.65 -0.52 -6.65
N PHE A 133 9.48 -0.31 -7.97
CA PHE A 133 10.11 -1.16 -8.99
C PHE A 133 11.23 -0.47 -9.79
N SER A 134 11.46 0.82 -9.60
CA SER A 134 12.58 1.52 -10.22
C SER A 134 13.91 1.07 -9.58
N THR A 135 14.81 0.58 -10.41
CA THR A 135 16.15 0.08 -10.04
C THR A 135 17.24 1.16 -10.08
N LYS A 136 16.87 2.44 -9.97
CA LYS A 136 17.80 3.56 -10.02
C LYS A 136 17.77 4.36 -8.72
#